data_AF-A0A9D2NFY3-F1
#
_entry.id   AF-A0A9D2NFY3-F1
#
_cell.length_a   1.000
_cell.length_b   1.000
_cell.length_c   1.000
_cell.angle_alpha   90.00
_cell.angle_beta   90.00
_cell.angle_gamma   90.00
#
_symmetry.space_group_name_H-M   'P 1'
#
loop_
_entity.id
_entity.type
_entity.pdbx_description
1 polymer ?
#
loop_
_entity_poly.entity_id
_entity_poly.type
_entity_poly.pdbx_seq_one_letter_code
_entity_poly.pdbx_strand_id
1 'polypeptide(L)'
;MDRAIAFYEKVLERPVLKRDEIYSVFEINGFRLGLFAFQKAGEEHIFGSSCLPSIEVEDRKTLEQKLSGLTVCFPLTRIGSNWVAEFVDSEGNHVELTAPAAEGEERPDGGLADFWKEDAVYYEWGKIRIRPIREPDPRVICEQEVAQGWVNQTEDKYYKRIADHAAHRSISMVAEYDGKTAGYINVYPDAPWGPFGGRGWCEIVDFGVLEKYRCRGIGSALMDCAERIAGMFADTVYLAVGLHDGYGSAQRMYCRRGYIPDGSGVWYHNAPAEAYGQVENDDELNLYFSKRLR
;
A
#
# COMPACT_ATOMS: atom_id res chain seq x y z
N MET A 1 -4.92 16.26 24.02
CA MET A 1 -4.65 17.63 23.57
C MET A 1 -3.23 18.09 23.89
N ASP A 2 -2.84 18.23 25.17
CA ASP A 2 -1.50 18.76 25.52
C ASP A 2 -0.34 18.02 24.87
N ARG A 3 -0.44 16.69 24.81
CA ARG A 3 0.49 15.82 24.10
C ARG A 3 0.63 16.15 22.61
N ALA A 4 -0.50 16.39 21.93
CA ALA A 4 -0.53 16.76 20.51
C ALA A 4 0.05 18.15 20.29
N ILE A 5 -0.30 19.11 21.16
CA ILE A 5 0.28 20.45 21.12
C ILE A 5 1.81 20.36 21.27
N ALA A 6 2.31 19.67 22.29
CA ALA A 6 3.75 19.53 22.52
C ALA A 6 4.47 18.85 21.34
N PHE A 7 3.81 17.87 20.70
CA PHE A 7 4.32 17.23 19.48
C PHE A 7 4.46 18.24 18.34
N TYR A 8 3.38 18.95 18.00
CA TYR A 8 3.38 19.90 16.88
C TYR A 8 4.22 21.14 17.16
N GLU A 9 4.35 21.60 18.41
CA GLU A 9 5.28 22.67 18.79
C GLU A 9 6.73 22.28 18.50
N LYS A 10 7.09 21.01 18.74
CA LYS A 10 8.43 20.49 18.44
C LYS A 10 8.66 20.32 16.94
N VAL A 11 7.70 19.74 16.21
CA VAL A 11 7.83 19.47 14.77
C VAL A 11 7.84 20.76 13.95
N LEU A 12 6.91 21.67 14.26
CA LEU A 12 6.75 22.94 13.54
C LEU A 12 7.69 24.03 14.06
N GLU A 13 8.35 23.81 15.20
CA GLU A 13 9.22 24.80 15.87
C GLU A 13 8.50 26.14 16.11
N ARG A 14 7.19 26.08 16.36
CA ARG A 14 6.31 27.22 16.57
C ARG A 14 5.40 26.98 17.76
N PRO A 15 5.15 28.00 18.61
CA PRO A 15 4.18 27.86 19.67
C PRO A 15 2.76 27.73 19.11
N VAL A 16 1.88 27.08 19.86
CA VAL A 16 0.44 27.07 19.54
C VAL A 16 -0.12 28.49 19.57
N LEU A 17 -0.87 28.90 18.52
CA LEU A 17 -1.49 30.23 18.45
C LEU A 17 -2.68 30.33 19.42
N LYS A 18 -3.55 29.31 19.40
CA LYS A 18 -4.70 29.20 20.31
C LYS A 18 -4.65 27.85 20.99
N ARG A 19 -4.47 27.86 22.31
CA ARG A 19 -4.54 26.67 23.15
C ARG A 19 -5.95 26.53 23.73
N ASP A 20 -6.56 25.38 23.49
CA ASP A 20 -7.89 25.01 23.97
C ASP A 20 -8.00 23.48 24.07
N GLU A 21 -8.77 22.98 25.02
CA GLU A 21 -8.83 21.55 25.30
C GLU A 21 -9.61 20.72 24.28
N ILE A 22 -10.48 21.36 23.48
CA ILE A 22 -11.28 20.76 22.41
C ILE A 22 -10.66 21.08 21.05
N TYR A 23 -10.32 22.36 20.80
CA TYR A 23 -9.83 22.79 19.49
C TYR A 23 -8.68 23.80 19.57
N SER A 24 -7.46 23.28 19.47
CA SER A 24 -6.23 24.09 19.45
C SER A 24 -5.80 24.42 18.02
N VAL A 25 -5.08 25.52 17.82
CA VAL A 25 -4.72 26.01 16.47
C VAL A 25 -3.28 26.47 16.40
N PHE A 26 -2.58 26.05 15.36
CA PHE A 26 -1.29 26.57 14.92
C PHE A 26 -1.45 27.48 13.71
N GLU A 27 -0.58 28.48 13.60
CA GLU A 27 -0.45 29.33 12.42
C GLU A 27 0.89 29.08 11.73
N ILE A 28 0.81 28.62 10.48
CA ILE A 28 1.96 28.20 9.68
C ILE A 28 1.86 28.93 8.35
N ASN A 29 2.66 29.98 8.17
CA ASN A 29 2.75 30.74 6.90
C ASN A 29 1.39 31.14 6.30
N GLY A 30 0.45 31.63 7.14
CA GLY A 30 -0.90 32.01 6.73
C GLY A 30 -1.91 30.86 6.63
N PHE A 31 -1.48 29.61 6.83
CA PHE A 31 -2.35 28.44 6.98
C PHE A 31 -2.64 28.16 8.46
N ARG A 32 -3.87 27.74 8.77
CA ARG A 32 -4.28 27.36 10.13
C ARG A 32 -4.42 25.85 10.24
N LEU A 33 -3.53 25.23 11.01
CA LEU A 33 -3.63 23.81 11.35
C LEU A 33 -4.40 23.66 12.67
N GLY A 34 -5.57 23.03 12.60
CA GLY A 34 -6.42 22.77 13.76
C GLY A 34 -6.21 21.38 14.34
N LEU A 35 -6.03 21.29 15.66
CA LEU A 35 -6.03 20.03 16.41
C LEU A 35 -7.39 19.88 17.09
N PHE A 36 -8.12 18.82 16.79
CA PHE A 36 -9.48 18.60 17.28
C PHE A 36 -9.58 17.33 18.14
N ALA A 37 -10.06 17.49 19.37
CA ALA A 37 -10.31 16.38 20.30
C ALA A 37 -11.74 15.84 20.13
N PHE A 38 -11.98 15.07 19.06
CA PHE A 38 -13.30 14.55 18.70
C PHE A 38 -14.02 13.79 19.84
N GLN A 39 -13.26 13.05 20.67
CA GLN A 39 -13.82 12.32 21.82
C GLN A 39 -14.45 13.25 22.85
N LYS A 40 -13.85 14.42 23.09
CA LYS A 40 -14.39 15.43 24.01
C LYS A 40 -15.61 16.15 23.42
N ALA A 41 -15.72 16.19 22.09
CA ALA A 41 -16.87 16.73 21.38
C ALA A 41 -18.03 15.72 21.27
N GLY A 42 -17.83 14.46 21.67
CA GLY A 42 -18.84 13.41 21.54
C GLY A 42 -19.09 12.98 20.09
N GLU A 43 -18.13 13.23 19.19
CA GLU A 43 -18.24 12.88 17.78
C GLU A 43 -17.69 11.47 17.52
N GLU A 44 -18.36 10.69 16.67
CA GLU A 44 -17.78 9.46 16.11
C GLU A 44 -16.79 9.85 15.00
N HIS A 45 -15.53 9.45 15.17
CA HIS A 45 -14.47 9.74 14.21
C HIS A 45 -14.06 8.48 13.45
N ILE A 46 -14.03 8.58 12.11
CA ILE A 46 -13.55 7.52 11.23
C ILE A 46 -12.19 7.95 10.69
N PHE A 47 -11.16 7.19 11.03
CA PHE A 47 -9.83 7.39 10.48
C PHE A 47 -9.82 7.03 8.99
N GLY A 48 -9.30 7.91 8.15
CA GLY A 48 -9.13 7.71 6.72
C GLY A 48 -7.82 8.32 6.23
N SER A 49 -7.17 7.69 5.24
CA SER A 49 -5.89 8.13 4.67
C SER A 49 -6.04 8.97 3.40
N SER A 50 -7.25 9.43 3.07
CA SER A 50 -7.52 10.09 1.79
C SER A 50 -6.92 11.50 1.66
N CYS A 51 -6.54 12.13 2.77
CA CYS A 51 -5.94 13.47 2.79
C CYS A 51 -4.73 13.45 3.74
N LEU A 52 -3.53 13.47 3.18
CA LEU A 52 -2.27 13.48 3.92
C LEU A 52 -1.79 14.94 4.05
N PRO A 53 -1.69 15.52 5.25
CA PRO A 53 -1.09 16.84 5.43
C PRO A 53 0.39 16.78 5.04
N SER A 54 0.82 17.67 4.14
CA SER A 54 2.21 17.76 3.67
C SER A 54 2.86 19.05 4.14
N ILE A 55 4.07 18.92 4.68
CA ILE A 55 4.91 20.01 5.16
C ILE A 55 6.18 20.02 4.32
N GLU A 56 6.43 21.12 3.60
CA GLU A 56 7.68 21.31 2.86
C GLU A 56 8.74 21.96 3.74
N VAL A 57 9.98 21.47 3.65
CA VAL A 57 11.17 22.03 4.29
C VAL A 57 12.24 22.34 3.26
N GLU A 58 13.18 23.21 3.67
CA GLU A 58 14.12 23.88 2.76
C GLU A 58 15.06 22.92 2.04
N ASP A 59 15.52 21.87 2.74
CA ASP A 59 16.49 20.92 2.21
C ASP A 59 16.37 19.53 2.87
N ARG A 60 17.04 18.55 2.25
CA ARG A 60 17.09 17.17 2.73
C ARG A 60 17.64 17.05 4.16
N LYS A 61 18.61 17.88 4.52
CA LYS A 61 19.25 17.82 5.84
C LYS A 61 18.26 18.20 6.94
N THR A 62 17.47 19.23 6.70
CA THR A 62 16.40 19.70 7.59
C THR A 62 15.31 18.64 7.71
N LEU A 63 14.98 17.99 6.59
CA LEU A 63 14.05 16.86 6.57
C LEU A 63 14.55 15.72 7.48
N GLU A 64 15.78 15.25 7.29
CA GLU A 64 16.39 14.17 8.11
C GLU A 64 16.45 14.54 9.59
N GLN A 65 16.79 15.79 9.91
CA GLN A 65 16.81 16.31 11.28
C GLN A 65 15.42 16.31 11.93
N LYS A 66 14.38 16.71 11.20
CA LYS A 66 13.01 16.71 11.71
C LYS A 66 12.44 15.30 11.87
N LEU A 67 12.82 14.35 11.02
CA LEU A 67 12.46 12.94 11.18
C LEU A 67 13.17 12.28 12.37
N SER A 68 14.29 12.82 12.83
CA SER A 68 15.08 12.22 13.91
C SER A 68 14.25 12.06 15.20
N GLY A 69 14.03 10.81 15.58
CA GLY A 69 13.25 10.46 16.77
C GLY A 69 11.73 10.46 16.57
N LEU A 70 11.26 10.60 15.33
CA LEU A 70 9.87 10.36 14.94
C LEU A 70 9.71 8.94 14.38
N THR A 71 8.49 8.42 14.44
CA THR A 71 8.18 7.14 13.82
C THR A 71 7.90 7.36 12.34
N VAL A 72 8.86 6.99 11.49
CA VAL A 72 8.76 7.11 10.02
C VAL A 72 7.95 5.92 9.49
N CYS A 73 6.80 6.20 8.86
CA CYS A 73 5.93 5.19 8.25
C CYS A 73 6.08 5.12 6.72
N PHE A 74 6.69 6.13 6.09
CA PHE A 74 7.19 6.07 4.72
C PHE A 74 8.64 6.59 4.72
N PRO A 75 9.64 5.74 4.38
CA PRO A 75 11.04 6.11 4.48
C PRO A 75 11.38 7.26 3.54
N LEU A 76 12.42 8.03 3.89
CA LEU A 76 12.93 9.10 3.05
C LEU A 76 13.27 8.57 1.65
N THR A 77 12.44 8.93 0.68
CA THR A 77 12.45 8.41 -0.68
C THR A 77 12.45 9.58 -1.65
N ARG A 78 13.24 9.49 -2.73
CA ARG A 78 13.16 10.48 -3.81
C ARG A 78 11.96 10.18 -4.70
N ILE A 79 11.01 11.11 -4.79
CA ILE A 79 9.86 11.06 -5.70
C ILE A 79 9.91 12.30 -6.59
N GLY A 80 10.24 12.09 -7.87
CA GLY A 80 10.39 13.18 -8.83
C GLY A 80 11.49 14.17 -8.41
N SER A 81 11.12 15.45 -8.29
CA SER A 81 11.99 16.54 -7.87
C SER A 81 12.12 16.70 -6.36
N ASN A 82 11.50 15.84 -5.54
CA ASN A 82 11.44 16.00 -4.09
C ASN A 82 11.97 14.76 -3.36
N TRP A 83 12.59 14.98 -2.21
CA TRP A 83 12.68 14.04 -1.11
C TRP A 83 11.35 14.02 -0.37
N VAL A 84 10.80 12.83 -0.11
CA VAL A 84 9.51 12.63 0.54
C VAL A 84 9.65 11.60 1.63
N ALA A 85 9.12 11.88 2.82
CA ALA A 85 8.98 10.94 3.91
C ALA A 85 7.61 11.12 4.57
N GLU A 86 7.07 10.08 5.19
CA GLU A 86 5.90 10.20 6.05
C GLU A 86 6.27 9.77 7.46
N PHE A 87 5.78 10.51 8.45
CA PHE A 87 5.91 10.18 9.85
C PHE A 87 4.55 10.16 10.53
N VAL A 88 4.49 9.47 11.67
CA VAL A 88 3.29 9.36 12.47
C VAL A 88 3.27 10.44 13.54
N ASP A 89 2.18 11.21 13.60
CA ASP A 89 1.95 12.17 14.66
C ASP A 89 1.59 11.51 16.00
N SER A 90 1.40 12.33 17.02
CA SER A 90 1.02 11.81 18.34
C SER A 90 -0.30 11.03 18.30
N GLU A 91 -1.26 11.41 17.47
CA GLU A 91 -2.59 10.80 17.41
C GLU A 91 -2.67 9.60 16.45
N GLY A 92 -1.56 9.22 15.81
CA GLY A 92 -1.52 8.11 14.87
C GLY A 92 -1.79 8.51 13.41
N ASN A 93 -1.88 9.81 13.12
CA ASN A 93 -2.08 10.30 11.76
C ASN A 93 -0.76 10.30 10.99
N HIS A 94 -0.83 10.03 9.70
CA HIS A 94 0.31 10.21 8.82
C HIS A 94 0.45 11.70 8.48
N VAL A 95 1.68 12.18 8.46
CA VAL A 95 2.05 13.51 8.00
C VAL A 95 3.23 13.37 7.05
N GLU A 96 3.12 13.97 5.87
CA GLU A 96 4.17 14.00 4.88
C GLU A 96 5.13 15.16 5.16
N LEU A 97 6.42 14.89 5.00
CA LEU A 97 7.50 15.87 5.03
C LEU A 97 8.23 15.79 3.69
N THR A 98 8.34 16.93 3.00
CA THR A 98 8.99 17.00 1.68
C THR A 98 10.12 18.02 1.67
N ALA A 99 11.11 17.81 0.81
CA ALA A 99 12.18 18.77 0.54
C ALA A 99 12.58 18.71 -0.93
N PRO A 100 13.04 19.80 -1.56
CA PRO A 100 13.54 19.74 -2.93
C PRO A 100 14.78 18.84 -3.03
N ALA A 101 14.86 18.02 -4.08
CA ALA A 101 16.01 17.19 -4.40
C ALA A 101 16.85 17.85 -5.50
N ALA A 102 18.17 17.95 -5.31
CA ALA A 102 19.04 18.56 -6.31
C ALA A 102 19.12 17.71 -7.60
N GLU A 103 19.35 18.38 -8.74
CA GLU A 103 19.70 17.70 -9.98
C GLU A 103 21.04 16.97 -9.80
N GLY A 104 21.05 15.66 -10.01
CA GLY A 104 22.26 14.83 -9.85
C GLY A 104 22.56 14.34 -8.43
N GLU A 105 21.76 14.67 -7.40
CA GLU A 105 21.86 13.98 -6.11
C GLU A 105 21.43 12.52 -6.27
N GLU A 106 22.41 11.63 -6.38
CA GLU A 106 22.15 10.20 -6.40
C GLU A 106 21.43 9.77 -5.12
N ARG A 107 20.51 8.83 -5.33
CA ARG A 107 19.88 8.00 -4.31
C ARG A 107 20.89 7.66 -3.19
N PRO A 108 20.66 8.07 -1.93
CA PRO A 108 21.46 7.59 -0.80
C PRO A 108 21.26 6.09 -0.55
N ASP A 109 20.24 5.49 -1.18
CA ASP A 109 20.10 4.04 -1.36
C ASP A 109 20.82 3.60 -2.64
N GLY A 110 22.10 3.27 -2.50
CA GLY A 110 22.79 2.46 -3.51
C GLY A 110 22.00 1.18 -3.76
N GLY A 111 21.46 1.03 -4.97
CA GLY A 111 20.67 -0.13 -5.42
C GLY A 111 19.20 -0.07 -4.98
N LEU A 112 18.29 -0.59 -5.81
CA LEU A 112 16.93 -0.94 -5.36
C LEU A 112 17.06 -1.65 -4.00
N ALA A 113 16.31 -1.23 -2.97
CA ALA A 113 16.11 -2.04 -1.79
C ALA A 113 15.88 -3.49 -2.25
N ASP A 114 16.71 -4.42 -1.76
CA ASP A 114 16.68 -5.80 -2.22
C ASP A 114 15.40 -6.46 -1.70
N PHE A 115 14.32 -6.27 -2.46
CA PHE A 115 12.98 -6.74 -2.15
C PHE A 115 12.93 -8.25 -2.01
N TRP A 116 13.95 -8.97 -2.48
CA TRP A 116 13.99 -10.43 -2.50
C TRP A 116 14.69 -11.04 -1.30
N LYS A 117 15.21 -10.23 -0.38
CA LYS A 117 15.77 -10.74 0.87
C LYS A 117 14.69 -11.36 1.73
N GLU A 118 14.98 -12.53 2.29
CA GLU A 118 14.08 -13.24 3.20
C GLU A 118 13.74 -12.44 4.48
N ASP A 119 14.65 -11.58 4.93
CA ASP A 119 14.48 -10.73 6.12
C ASP A 119 13.90 -9.34 5.81
N ALA A 120 13.52 -9.08 4.56
CA ALA A 120 12.91 -7.81 4.16
C ALA A 120 11.62 -7.53 4.96
N VAL A 121 11.42 -6.26 5.30
CA VAL A 121 10.17 -5.75 5.88
C VAL A 121 9.67 -4.64 4.98
N TYR A 122 8.55 -4.89 4.31
CA TYR A 122 7.97 -3.95 3.35
C TYR A 122 7.12 -2.88 4.03
N TYR A 123 6.58 -3.22 5.21
CA TYR A 123 5.73 -2.36 6.03
C TYR A 123 5.63 -2.93 7.45
N GLU A 124 5.63 -2.09 8.47
CA GLU A 124 5.34 -2.49 9.85
C GLU A 124 4.67 -1.33 10.60
N TRP A 125 3.43 -1.54 11.04
CA TRP A 125 2.70 -0.55 11.81
C TRP A 125 1.64 -1.18 12.71
N GLY A 126 1.68 -0.83 13.99
CA GLY A 126 0.76 -1.35 15.00
C GLY A 126 0.80 -2.87 15.05
N LYS A 127 -0.28 -3.50 14.58
CA LYS A 127 -0.43 -4.96 14.56
C LYS A 127 -0.08 -5.57 13.21
N ILE A 128 0.15 -4.76 12.19
CA ILE A 128 0.33 -5.19 10.80
C ILE A 128 1.81 -5.19 10.47
N ARG A 129 2.30 -6.31 9.92
CA ARG A 129 3.64 -6.40 9.35
C ARG A 129 3.55 -7.05 7.97
N ILE A 130 4.21 -6.49 6.97
CA ILE A 130 4.27 -7.05 5.62
C ILE A 130 5.71 -7.45 5.34
N ARG A 131 5.90 -8.70 4.94
CA ARG A 131 7.19 -9.36 4.75
C ARG A 131 7.13 -10.34 3.58
N PRO A 132 8.27 -10.88 3.10
CA PRO A 132 8.28 -11.93 2.09
C PRO A 132 7.46 -13.15 2.52
N ILE A 133 6.90 -13.85 1.53
CA ILE A 133 6.29 -15.16 1.72
C ILE A 133 7.35 -16.19 2.14
N ARG A 134 7.00 -17.11 3.04
CA ARG A 134 7.87 -18.20 3.52
C ARG A 134 7.10 -19.51 3.71
N GLU A 135 7.82 -20.61 3.88
CA GLU A 135 7.25 -21.98 3.94
C GLU A 135 6.04 -22.21 4.85
N PRO A 136 5.87 -21.61 6.05
CA PRO A 136 4.65 -21.82 6.82
C PRO A 136 3.41 -21.13 6.24
N ASP A 137 3.57 -20.11 5.38
CA ASP A 137 2.45 -19.31 4.90
C ASP A 137 1.52 -20.07 3.94
N PRO A 138 1.99 -20.80 2.91
CA PRO A 138 1.14 -21.61 2.03
C PRO A 138 0.09 -22.44 2.78
N ARG A 139 0.55 -23.19 3.78
CA ARG A 139 -0.30 -24.04 4.60
C ARG A 139 -1.31 -23.23 5.40
N VAL A 140 -0.86 -22.16 6.09
CA VAL A 140 -1.76 -21.33 6.90
C VAL A 140 -2.81 -20.65 6.02
N ILE A 141 -2.41 -20.11 4.87
CA ILE A 141 -3.33 -19.44 3.94
C ILE A 141 -4.37 -20.45 3.44
N CYS A 142 -3.93 -21.61 2.92
CA CYS A 142 -4.82 -22.62 2.38
C CYS A 142 -5.79 -23.17 3.43
N GLU A 143 -5.31 -23.53 4.63
CA GLU A 143 -6.16 -23.99 5.73
C GLU A 143 -7.22 -22.94 6.10
N GLN A 144 -6.83 -21.66 6.12
CA GLN A 144 -7.76 -20.58 6.45
C GLN A 144 -8.74 -20.31 5.31
N GLU A 145 -8.33 -20.32 4.04
CA GLU A 145 -9.22 -20.12 2.89
C GLU A 145 -10.30 -21.21 2.82
N VAL A 146 -9.94 -22.47 3.05
CA VAL A 146 -10.89 -23.59 3.15
C VAL A 146 -11.87 -23.37 4.32
N ALA A 147 -11.38 -22.91 5.47
CA ALA A 147 -12.23 -22.65 6.64
C ALA A 147 -13.28 -21.53 6.43
N GLN A 148 -13.11 -20.67 5.42
CA GLN A 148 -14.06 -19.61 5.03
C GLN A 148 -14.92 -20.00 3.81
N GLY A 149 -14.87 -21.27 3.37
CA GLY A 149 -15.74 -21.79 2.32
C GLY A 149 -15.16 -21.73 0.90
N TRP A 150 -13.88 -21.36 0.74
CA TRP A 150 -13.19 -21.49 -0.54
C TRP A 150 -12.77 -22.95 -0.73
N VAL A 151 -13.61 -23.71 -1.41
CA VAL A 151 -13.35 -25.12 -1.74
C VAL A 151 -12.30 -25.21 -2.85
N ASN A 152 -11.54 -26.31 -2.88
CA ASN A 152 -10.49 -26.60 -3.89
C ASN A 152 -9.20 -25.74 -3.80
N GLN A 153 -8.89 -25.14 -2.65
CA GLN A 153 -7.59 -24.50 -2.47
C GLN A 153 -6.47 -25.53 -2.36
N THR A 154 -5.36 -25.24 -3.05
CA THR A 154 -4.14 -26.04 -3.01
C THR A 154 -2.96 -25.16 -2.60
N GLU A 155 -2.00 -25.75 -1.91
CA GLU A 155 -0.78 -25.04 -1.48
C GLU A 155 0.16 -24.75 -2.66
N ASP A 156 0.06 -25.53 -3.75
CA ASP A 156 0.96 -25.48 -4.92
C ASP A 156 1.13 -24.08 -5.50
N LYS A 157 0.04 -23.31 -5.58
CA LYS A 157 0.08 -21.93 -6.08
C LYS A 157 0.96 -21.03 -5.21
N TYR A 158 0.95 -21.22 -3.89
CA TYR A 158 1.75 -20.43 -2.96
C TYR A 158 3.21 -20.87 -2.92
N TYR A 159 3.49 -22.18 -3.05
CA TYR A 159 4.87 -22.64 -3.24
C TYR A 159 5.48 -22.11 -4.55
N LYS A 160 4.67 -21.98 -5.61
CA LYS A 160 5.10 -21.28 -6.83
C LYS A 160 5.46 -19.81 -6.53
N ARG A 161 4.69 -19.10 -5.70
CA ARG A 161 5.03 -17.72 -5.30
C ARG A 161 6.33 -17.64 -4.52
N ILE A 162 6.61 -18.61 -3.62
CA ILE A 162 7.91 -18.69 -2.94
C ILE A 162 9.05 -18.90 -3.96
N ALA A 163 8.90 -19.83 -4.90
CA ALA A 163 9.92 -20.11 -5.91
C ALA A 163 10.12 -18.94 -6.88
N ASP A 164 9.04 -18.26 -7.29
CA ASP A 164 9.11 -17.07 -8.14
C ASP A 164 9.79 -15.90 -7.40
N HIS A 165 9.54 -15.77 -6.10
CA HIS A 165 10.23 -14.78 -5.28
C HIS A 165 11.72 -15.07 -5.16
N ALA A 166 12.09 -16.30 -4.78
CA ALA A 166 13.50 -16.70 -4.68
C ALA A 166 14.26 -16.58 -6.02
N ALA A 167 13.56 -16.71 -7.15
CA ALA A 167 14.12 -16.56 -8.49
C ALA A 167 14.05 -15.12 -9.04
N HIS A 168 13.66 -14.15 -8.22
CA HIS A 168 13.49 -12.74 -8.57
C HIS A 168 12.48 -12.47 -9.70
N ARG A 169 11.53 -13.39 -9.92
CA ARG A 169 10.42 -13.24 -10.87
C ARG A 169 9.24 -12.48 -10.30
N SER A 170 9.07 -12.52 -8.97
CA SER A 170 8.00 -11.80 -8.27
C SER A 170 8.48 -11.20 -6.95
N ILE A 171 7.79 -10.17 -6.49
CA ILE A 171 7.84 -9.71 -5.11
C ILE A 171 6.58 -10.24 -4.44
N SER A 172 6.71 -11.36 -3.75
CA SER A 172 5.59 -12.07 -3.12
C SER A 172 5.56 -11.76 -1.62
N MET A 173 4.46 -11.15 -1.19
CA MET A 173 4.35 -10.54 0.13
C MET A 173 3.21 -11.15 0.93
N VAL A 174 3.43 -11.27 2.22
CA VAL A 174 2.44 -11.71 3.21
C VAL A 174 2.29 -10.63 4.27
N ALA A 175 1.05 -10.29 4.57
CA ALA A 175 0.69 -9.49 5.73
C ALA A 175 0.43 -10.40 6.94
N GLU A 176 1.06 -10.07 8.06
CA GLU A 176 0.77 -10.59 9.39
C GLU A 176 -0.08 -9.58 10.17
N TYR A 177 -0.99 -10.09 11.00
CA TYR A 177 -1.74 -9.32 11.99
C TYR A 177 -1.57 -9.96 13.38
N ASP A 178 -1.00 -9.23 14.34
CA ASP A 178 -0.57 -9.78 15.65
C ASP A 178 0.30 -11.05 15.48
N GLY A 179 1.23 -11.02 14.52
CA GLY A 179 2.16 -12.12 14.23
C GLY A 179 1.54 -13.34 13.53
N LYS A 180 0.28 -13.25 13.07
CA LYS A 180 -0.41 -14.33 12.34
C LYS A 180 -0.64 -13.95 10.88
N THR A 181 -0.38 -14.86 9.95
CA THR A 181 -0.68 -14.68 8.52
C THR A 181 -2.14 -14.29 8.31
N ALA A 182 -2.34 -13.15 7.65
CA ALA A 182 -3.63 -12.47 7.53
C ALA A 182 -4.03 -12.14 6.09
N GLY A 183 -3.05 -11.97 5.20
CA GLY A 183 -3.29 -11.72 3.78
C GLY A 183 -2.01 -11.84 2.97
N TYR A 184 -2.15 -11.77 1.65
CA TYR A 184 -1.05 -11.91 0.70
C TYR A 184 -1.31 -11.06 -0.55
N ILE A 185 -0.23 -10.72 -1.25
CA ILE A 185 -0.25 -10.01 -2.53
C ILE A 185 1.05 -10.30 -3.28
N ASN A 186 1.03 -10.32 -4.61
CA ASN A 186 2.22 -10.56 -5.41
C ASN A 186 2.35 -9.49 -6.50
N VAL A 187 3.57 -9.01 -6.70
CA VAL A 187 3.90 -8.10 -7.81
C VAL A 187 4.82 -8.83 -8.78
N TYR A 188 4.45 -8.92 -10.04
CA TYR A 188 5.25 -9.48 -11.13
C TYR A 188 5.75 -8.36 -12.03
N PRO A 189 7.04 -7.98 -11.94
CA PRO A 189 7.65 -7.06 -12.91
C PRO A 189 7.70 -7.67 -14.31
N ASP A 190 7.38 -6.87 -15.32
CA ASP A 190 7.38 -7.26 -16.74
C ASP A 190 6.70 -8.62 -16.98
N ALA A 191 5.48 -8.78 -16.44
CA ALA A 191 4.79 -10.04 -16.56
C ALA A 191 4.50 -10.34 -18.06
N PRO A 192 4.66 -11.59 -18.52
CA PRO A 192 4.54 -11.94 -19.94
C PRO A 192 3.10 -12.22 -20.41
N TRP A 193 2.09 -12.01 -19.57
CA TRP A 193 0.70 -12.39 -19.84
C TRP A 193 -0.29 -11.23 -19.68
N GLY A 194 -1.56 -11.49 -20.01
CA GLY A 194 -2.60 -10.46 -20.07
C GLY A 194 -2.43 -9.46 -21.23
N PRO A 195 -3.27 -8.42 -21.28
CA PRO A 195 -3.28 -7.42 -22.37
C PRO A 195 -2.01 -6.57 -22.45
N PHE A 196 -1.23 -6.53 -21.36
CA PHE A 196 -0.01 -5.73 -21.23
C PHE A 196 1.27 -6.57 -21.14
N GLY A 197 1.17 -7.87 -21.42
CA GLY A 197 2.29 -8.79 -21.33
C GLY A 197 3.53 -8.32 -22.10
N GLY A 198 4.68 -8.32 -21.44
CA GLY A 198 5.98 -7.96 -22.03
C GLY A 198 6.17 -6.47 -22.36
N ARG A 199 5.35 -5.58 -21.79
CA ARG A 199 5.48 -4.11 -21.95
C ARG A 199 6.39 -3.45 -20.91
N GLY A 200 7.02 -4.21 -20.03
CA GLY A 200 7.76 -3.70 -18.88
C GLY A 200 6.89 -3.27 -17.70
N TRP A 201 5.57 -3.44 -17.79
CA TRP A 201 4.64 -3.05 -16.73
C TRP A 201 4.52 -4.14 -15.66
N CYS A 202 4.19 -3.72 -14.44
CA CYS A 202 3.97 -4.65 -13.34
C CYS A 202 2.54 -5.13 -13.30
N GLU A 203 2.36 -6.41 -13.01
CA GLU A 203 1.06 -6.98 -12.67
C GLU A 203 0.95 -7.26 -11.17
N ILE A 204 -0.17 -6.87 -10.57
CA ILE A 204 -0.55 -7.33 -9.23
C ILE A 204 -1.37 -8.60 -9.39
N VAL A 205 -0.88 -9.69 -8.79
CA VAL A 205 -1.46 -11.03 -8.91
C VAL A 205 -1.77 -11.58 -7.52
N ASP A 206 -2.90 -12.29 -7.42
CA ASP A 206 -3.32 -13.00 -6.21
C ASP A 206 -3.30 -12.10 -4.97
N PHE A 207 -4.30 -11.24 -4.85
CA PHE A 207 -4.51 -10.40 -3.67
C PHE A 207 -5.63 -10.97 -2.79
N GLY A 208 -5.32 -11.26 -1.53
CA GLY A 208 -6.28 -11.82 -0.59
C GLY A 208 -6.06 -11.33 0.84
N VAL A 209 -7.15 -11.07 1.55
CA VAL A 209 -7.17 -10.89 3.01
C VAL A 209 -8.20 -11.84 3.58
N LEU A 210 -7.77 -12.70 4.51
CA LEU A 210 -8.65 -13.66 5.18
C LEU A 210 -9.78 -12.92 5.90
N GLU A 211 -10.99 -13.45 5.83
CA GLU A 211 -12.22 -12.72 6.17
C GLU A 211 -12.21 -12.18 7.59
N LYS A 212 -11.71 -12.97 8.54
CA LYS A 212 -11.59 -12.59 9.96
C LYS A 212 -10.66 -11.40 10.23
N TYR A 213 -9.80 -11.03 9.26
CA TYR A 213 -8.88 -9.91 9.34
C TYR A 213 -9.25 -8.72 8.44
N ARG A 214 -10.35 -8.82 7.68
CA ARG A 214 -10.85 -7.71 6.84
C ARG A 214 -11.30 -6.51 7.70
N CYS A 215 -11.39 -5.34 7.07
CA CYS A 215 -11.76 -4.07 7.72
C CYS A 215 -10.78 -3.60 8.82
N ARG A 216 -9.51 -4.02 8.74
CA ARG A 216 -8.43 -3.63 9.68
C ARG A 216 -7.27 -2.89 9.02
N GLY A 217 -7.46 -2.36 7.81
CA GLY A 217 -6.41 -1.65 7.05
C GLY A 217 -5.38 -2.54 6.34
N ILE A 218 -5.41 -3.87 6.54
CA ILE A 218 -4.44 -4.82 5.95
C ILE A 218 -4.47 -4.80 4.42
N GLY A 219 -5.66 -4.81 3.82
CA GLY A 219 -5.80 -4.79 2.36
C GLY A 219 -5.25 -3.51 1.74
N SER A 220 -5.49 -2.36 2.39
CA SER A 220 -4.91 -1.08 1.97
C SER A 220 -3.39 -1.12 2.07
N ALA A 221 -2.83 -1.56 3.21
CA ALA A 221 -1.39 -1.64 3.39
C ALA A 221 -0.70 -2.56 2.37
N LEU A 222 -1.30 -3.70 2.03
CA LEU A 222 -0.81 -4.60 0.97
C LEU A 222 -0.80 -3.92 -0.40
N MET A 223 -1.89 -3.24 -0.77
CA MET A 223 -1.98 -2.52 -2.04
C MET A 223 -1.05 -1.32 -2.11
N ASP A 224 -0.91 -0.56 -1.02
CA ASP A 224 0.02 0.58 -0.93
C ASP A 224 1.46 0.08 -1.14
N CYS A 225 1.84 -1.05 -0.53
CA CYS A 225 3.14 -1.69 -0.75
C CYS A 225 3.31 -2.14 -2.19
N ALA A 226 2.31 -2.82 -2.76
CA ALA A 226 2.37 -3.35 -4.12
C ALA A 226 2.49 -2.23 -5.16
N GLU A 227 1.68 -1.17 -5.05
CA GLU A 227 1.74 0.00 -5.92
C GLU A 227 3.09 0.72 -5.80
N ARG A 228 3.61 0.88 -4.56
CA ARG A 228 4.93 1.48 -4.33
C ARG A 228 6.04 0.68 -4.99
N ILE A 229 6.06 -0.64 -4.81
CA ILE A 229 7.06 -1.53 -5.39
C ILE A 229 6.94 -1.53 -6.92
N ALA A 230 5.71 -1.66 -7.46
CA ALA A 230 5.46 -1.58 -8.90
C ALA A 230 5.97 -0.26 -9.52
N GLY A 231 5.75 0.86 -8.81
CA GLY A 231 6.22 2.19 -9.20
C GLY A 231 7.74 2.32 -9.32
N MET A 232 8.51 1.39 -8.75
CA MET A 232 9.97 1.35 -8.91
C MET A 232 10.42 0.76 -10.26
N PHE A 233 9.55 -0.04 -10.89
CA PHE A 233 9.82 -0.71 -12.17
C PHE A 233 9.15 0.01 -13.35
N ALA A 234 7.91 0.48 -13.17
CA ALA A 234 7.10 1.08 -14.22
C ALA A 234 6.25 2.26 -13.71
N ASP A 235 5.85 3.14 -14.61
CA ASP A 235 4.90 4.23 -14.32
C ASP A 235 3.43 3.77 -14.27
N THR A 236 3.18 2.54 -14.70
CA THR A 236 1.86 1.95 -14.87
C THR A 236 1.84 0.55 -14.28
N VAL A 237 0.79 0.25 -13.52
CA VAL A 237 0.53 -1.06 -12.94
C VAL A 237 -0.83 -1.55 -13.42
N TYR A 238 -0.97 -2.87 -13.60
CA TYR A 238 -2.22 -3.49 -13.98
C TYR A 238 -2.55 -4.71 -13.13
N LEU A 239 -3.80 -5.14 -13.19
CA LEU A 239 -4.31 -6.33 -12.50
C LEU A 239 -5.50 -6.91 -13.25
N ALA A 240 -5.76 -8.19 -13.02
CA ALA A 240 -7.00 -8.85 -13.38
C ALA A 240 -7.92 -8.95 -12.15
N VAL A 241 -9.22 -8.86 -12.36
CA VAL A 241 -10.22 -9.12 -11.33
C VAL A 241 -11.36 -9.97 -11.88
N GLY A 242 -11.76 -10.99 -11.13
CA GLY A 242 -12.85 -11.87 -11.49
C GLY A 242 -14.19 -11.15 -11.52
N LEU A 243 -15.16 -11.71 -12.26
CA LEU A 243 -16.43 -11.04 -12.54
C LEU A 243 -17.61 -11.47 -11.65
N HIS A 244 -17.50 -12.57 -10.91
CA HIS A 244 -18.55 -12.98 -9.98
C HIS A 244 -18.51 -12.20 -8.65
N ASP A 245 -19.56 -12.38 -7.83
CA ASP A 245 -19.84 -11.61 -6.61
C ASP A 245 -18.74 -11.68 -5.53
N GLY A 246 -18.02 -12.80 -5.44
CA GLY A 246 -16.87 -12.99 -4.56
C GLY A 246 -15.78 -11.92 -4.74
N TYR A 247 -15.64 -11.38 -5.95
CA TYR A 247 -14.67 -10.33 -6.28
C TYR A 247 -15.23 -8.91 -6.12
N GLY A 248 -16.51 -8.73 -5.81
CA GLY A 248 -17.15 -7.40 -5.75
C GLY A 248 -16.49 -6.44 -4.75
N SER A 249 -15.93 -6.96 -3.65
CA SER A 249 -15.16 -6.15 -2.70
C SER A 249 -13.85 -5.61 -3.32
N ALA A 250 -13.14 -6.44 -4.07
CA ALA A 250 -11.91 -6.10 -4.77
C ALA A 250 -12.19 -5.13 -5.94
N GLN A 251 -13.19 -5.41 -6.77
CA GLN A 251 -13.62 -4.53 -7.87
C GLN A 251 -13.86 -3.10 -7.38
N ARG A 252 -14.66 -2.92 -6.32
CA ARG A 252 -14.94 -1.60 -5.74
C ARG A 252 -13.69 -0.92 -5.19
N MET A 253 -12.80 -1.68 -4.56
CA MET A 253 -11.56 -1.18 -4.00
C MET A 253 -10.61 -0.70 -5.10
N TYR A 254 -10.42 -1.48 -6.17
CA TYR A 254 -9.62 -1.09 -7.31
C TYR A 254 -10.13 0.21 -7.97
N CYS A 255 -11.43 0.31 -8.27
CA CYS A 255 -12.01 1.54 -8.83
C CYS A 255 -11.76 2.77 -7.93
N ARG A 256 -11.90 2.63 -6.60
CA ARG A 256 -11.64 3.72 -5.65
C ARG A 256 -10.17 4.12 -5.58
N ARG A 257 -9.26 3.19 -5.86
CA ARG A 257 -7.82 3.44 -5.92
C ARG A 257 -7.37 4.03 -7.26
N GLY A 258 -8.29 4.28 -8.19
CA GLY A 258 -8.01 4.89 -9.50
C GLY A 258 -7.66 3.90 -10.59
N TYR A 259 -7.90 2.60 -10.38
CA TYR A 259 -7.80 1.61 -11.45
C TYR A 259 -9.00 1.75 -12.39
N ILE A 260 -8.73 1.77 -13.68
CA ILE A 260 -9.73 1.90 -14.74
C ILE A 260 -9.67 0.64 -15.61
N PRO A 261 -10.83 0.07 -16.05
CA PRO A 261 -10.83 -1.00 -17.02
C PRO A 261 -9.99 -0.64 -18.25
N ASP A 262 -9.16 -1.56 -18.70
CA ASP A 262 -8.19 -1.33 -19.78
C ASP A 262 -8.83 -1.20 -21.17
N GLY A 263 -10.07 -1.66 -21.31
CA GLY A 263 -10.83 -1.61 -22.55
C GLY A 263 -10.57 -2.79 -23.49
N SER A 264 -9.81 -3.82 -23.08
CA SER A 264 -9.61 -5.03 -23.91
C SER A 264 -10.78 -6.01 -23.84
N GLY A 265 -11.77 -5.74 -22.99
CA GLY A 265 -12.96 -6.57 -22.81
C GLY A 265 -12.75 -7.69 -21.80
N VAL A 266 -13.61 -8.69 -21.86
CA VAL A 266 -13.56 -9.85 -20.96
C VAL A 266 -12.45 -10.80 -21.38
N TRP A 267 -11.74 -11.35 -20.41
CA TRP A 267 -10.71 -12.38 -20.63
C TRP A 267 -11.14 -13.68 -19.95
N TYR A 268 -10.86 -14.80 -20.61
CA TYR A 268 -11.12 -16.14 -20.11
C TYR A 268 -9.93 -17.04 -20.43
N HIS A 269 -9.43 -17.80 -19.43
CA HIS A 269 -8.21 -18.62 -19.55
C HIS A 269 -7.01 -17.87 -20.14
N ASN A 270 -6.76 -16.65 -19.66
CA ASN A 270 -5.66 -15.79 -20.10
C ASN A 270 -5.66 -15.48 -21.61
N ALA A 271 -6.84 -15.42 -22.23
CA ALA A 271 -7.05 -14.93 -23.59
C ALA A 271 -8.29 -14.01 -23.67
N PRO A 272 -8.37 -13.08 -24.64
CA PRO A 272 -9.57 -12.31 -24.87
C PRO A 272 -10.76 -13.23 -25.18
N ALA A 273 -11.87 -13.05 -24.50
CA ALA A 273 -13.09 -13.79 -24.77
C ALA A 273 -13.64 -13.39 -26.14
N GLU A 274 -14.10 -14.38 -26.92
CA GLU A 274 -14.71 -14.12 -28.22
C GLU A 274 -16.00 -13.33 -28.06
N ALA A 275 -16.19 -12.30 -28.88
CA ALA A 275 -17.45 -11.57 -28.91
C ALA A 275 -18.60 -12.53 -29.28
N TYR A 276 -19.66 -12.53 -28.47
CA TYR A 276 -20.80 -13.47 -28.57
C TYR A 276 -20.47 -14.94 -28.26
N GLY A 277 -19.26 -15.23 -27.77
CA GLY A 277 -18.88 -16.54 -27.25
C GLY A 277 -19.55 -16.87 -25.91
N GLN A 278 -19.52 -18.16 -25.55
CA GLN A 278 -19.94 -18.63 -24.23
C GLN A 278 -18.73 -18.74 -23.31
N VAL A 279 -18.88 -18.27 -22.07
CA VAL A 279 -17.88 -18.36 -21.00
C VAL A 279 -18.58 -18.75 -19.71
N GLU A 280 -17.87 -19.48 -18.85
CA GLU A 280 -18.34 -19.80 -17.51
C GLU A 280 -18.00 -18.64 -16.56
N ASN A 281 -18.89 -18.31 -15.64
CA ASN A 281 -18.65 -17.27 -14.63
C ASN A 281 -17.92 -17.87 -13.43
N ASP A 282 -16.68 -18.28 -13.65
CA ASP A 282 -15.76 -18.89 -12.69
C ASP A 282 -14.60 -17.93 -12.33
N ASP A 283 -13.58 -18.44 -11.63
CA ASP A 283 -12.38 -17.68 -11.24
C ASP A 283 -11.45 -17.30 -12.42
N GLU A 284 -11.64 -17.91 -13.59
CA GLU A 284 -10.85 -17.66 -14.80
C GLU A 284 -11.45 -16.53 -15.66
N LEU A 285 -12.70 -16.13 -15.37
CA LEU A 285 -13.39 -15.04 -16.06
C LEU A 285 -13.07 -13.67 -15.46
N ASN A 286 -12.25 -12.89 -16.17
CA ASN A 286 -11.60 -11.70 -15.64
C ASN A 286 -11.83 -10.45 -16.48
N LEU A 287 -11.74 -9.29 -15.83
CA LEU A 287 -11.56 -7.99 -16.46
C LEU A 287 -10.21 -7.40 -16.04
N TYR A 288 -9.48 -6.83 -17.00
CA TYR A 288 -8.22 -6.18 -16.71
C TYR A 288 -8.39 -4.69 -16.41
N PHE A 289 -7.63 -4.22 -15.44
CA PHE A 289 -7.60 -2.84 -15.00
C PHE A 289 -6.17 -2.32 -15.03
N SER A 290 -6.01 -1.03 -15.27
CA SER A 290 -4.71 -0.36 -15.17
C SER A 290 -4.81 0.94 -14.37
N LYS A 291 -3.71 1.32 -13.74
CA LYS A 291 -3.53 2.57 -13.01
C LYS A 291 -2.17 3.16 -13.34
N ARG A 292 -2.18 4.44 -13.70
CA ARG A 292 -0.96 5.25 -13.79
C ARG A 292 -0.55 5.67 -12.38
N LEU A 293 0.68 5.35 -11.98
CA LEU A 293 1.23 5.62 -10.65
C LEU A 293 1.95 6.98 -10.56
N ARG A 294 2.34 7.56 -11.70
CA ARG A 294 3.05 8.84 -11.81
C ARG A 294 2.59 9.67 -12.99
#